data_AF-A0A285Z183-F1
#
_entry.id   AF-A0A285Z183-F1
#
_cell.length_a   1.000
_cell.length_b   1.000
_cell.length_c   1.000
_cell.angle_alpha   90.00
_cell.angle_beta   90.00
_cell.angle_gamma   90.00
#
_symmetry.space_group_name_H-M   'P 1'
#
loop_
_entity.id
_entity.type
_entity.pdbx_description
1 polymer ?
#
loop_
_entity_poly.entity_id
_entity_poly.type
_entity_poly.pdbx_seq_one_letter_code
_entity_poly.pdbx_strand_id
1 'polypeptide(L)' 'SSCLLVGPDGESLKEGQRVKKGDQIGYFQFGGSTHCLVFRPGVISEFALQAIPQGENGENSANVEVNSFLARAG' A
#
# COMPACT_ATOMS: atom_id res chain seq x y z
N SER A 1 0.49 -2.14 8.73
CA SER A 1 1.49 -1.07 8.89
C SER A 1 2.49 -1.44 9.96
N SER A 2 3.76 -1.56 9.59
CA SER A 2 4.87 -1.57 10.54
C SER A 2 5.48 -0.16 10.60
N CYS A 3 5.87 0.27 11.80
CA CYS A 3 6.67 1.47 12.00
C CYS A 3 8.08 1.01 12.36
N LEU A 4 9.08 1.52 11.64
CA LEU A 4 10.48 1.30 11.98
C LEU A 4 11.02 2.59 12.57
N LEU A 5 11.54 2.49 13.80
CA LEU A 5 12.18 3.59 14.48
C LEU A 5 13.69 3.57 14.17
N VAL A 6 14.16 4.58 13.43
CA VAL A 6 15.57 4.71 13.04
C VAL A 6 16.14 6.06 13.48
N GLY A 7 17.40 6.05 13.90
CA GLY A 7 18.15 7.24 14.27
C GLY A 7 18.64 8.04 13.05
N PRO A 8 19.27 9.20 13.28
CA PRO A 8 19.80 10.06 12.22
C PRO A 8 20.90 9.41 11.38
N ASP A 9 21.55 8.38 11.92
CA ASP A 9 22.57 7.54 11.30
C ASP A 9 21.99 6.36 10.51
N GLY A 10 20.67 6.17 10.54
CA GLY A 10 19.99 5.05 9.88
C GLY A 10 19.96 3.76 10.71
N GLU A 11 20.51 3.76 11.92
CA GLU A 11 20.49 2.62 12.84
C GLU A 11 19.17 2.52 13.62
N SER A 12 18.80 1.32 14.08
CA SER A 12 17.56 1.14 14.86
C SER A 12 17.66 1.79 16.23
N LEU A 13 16.62 2.56 16.63
CA LEU A 13 16.56 3.18 17.95
C LEU A 13 16.42 2.13 19.06
N LYS A 14 17.04 2.42 20.21
CA LYS A 14 16.97 1.58 21.42
C LYS A 14 16.17 2.27 22.53
N GLU A 15 15.55 1.47 23.39
CA GLU A 15 14.86 1.98 24.58
C GLU A 15 15.82 2.78 25.46
N GLY A 16 15.36 3.93 25.97
CA GLY A 16 16.17 4.85 26.78
C GLY A 16 17.07 5.81 25.98
N GLN A 17 17.11 5.70 24.64
CA GLN A 17 17.85 6.64 23.81
C GLN A 17 17.19 8.03 23.82
N ARG A 18 18.00 9.07 24.05
CA ARG A 18 17.51 10.45 24.10
C ARG A 18 17.45 11.03 22.69
N VAL A 19 16.28 11.53 22.31
CA VAL A 19 16.03 12.24 21.05
C VAL A 19 15.77 13.72 21.32
N LYS A 20 16.01 14.56 20.32
CA LYS A 20 15.71 16.00 20.34
C LYS A 20 14.47 16.29 19.50
N LYS A 21 13.81 17.40 19.81
CA LYS A 21 12.69 17.90 19.01
C LYS A 21 13.19 18.19 17.58
N GLY A 22 12.55 17.57 16.59
CA GLY A 22 12.91 17.71 15.18
C GLY A 22 13.79 16.57 14.64
N ASP A 23 14.24 15.64 15.50
CA ASP A 23 14.97 14.47 15.04
C ASP A 23 14.06 13.57 14.21
N GLN A 24 14.58 13.08 13.08
CA GLN A 24 13.94 12.04 12.31
C GLN A 24 14.10 10.71 13.07
N ILE A 25 12.99 10.15 13.54
CA ILE A 25 12.98 8.98 14.43
C ILE A 25 12.45 7.71 13.77
N GLY A 26 12.13 7.76 12.47
CA GLY A 26 11.51 6.65 11.79
C GLY A 26 10.68 7.07 10.59
N TYR A 27 10.19 6.06 9.90
CA TYR A 27 9.24 6.23 8.80
C TYR A 27 8.06 5.29 9.01
N PHE A 28 6.89 5.75 8.60
CA PHE A 28 5.78 4.85 8.38
C PHE A 28 5.99 4.22 7.00
N GLN A 29 6.11 2.89 6.96
CA GLN A 29 5.86 2.19 5.71
C GLN A 29 4.42 2.53 5.31
N PHE A 30 4.26 3.22 4.19
CA PHE A 30 2.95 3.60 3.67
C PHE A 30 2.24 2.30 3.24
N GLY A 31 1.49 1.72 4.17
CA GLY A 31 0.64 0.57 3.90
C GLY A 31 -0.56 1.04 3.12
N GLY A 32 -0.53 0.86 1.79
CA GLY A 32 -1.72 0.99 0.97
C GLY A 32 -2.80 0.06 1.53
N SER A 33 -4.03 0.54 1.60
CA SER A 33 -5.19 -0.30 1.86
C SER A 33 -5.26 -1.40 0.79
N THR A 34 -4.99 -2.65 1.16
CA THR A 34 -5.29 -3.79 0.29
C THR A 34 -6.81 -3.91 0.18
N HIS A 35 -7.36 -3.64 -1.01
CA HIS A 35 -8.76 -3.89 -1.31
C HIS A 35 -8.85 -5.22 -2.08
N CYS A 36 -9.68 -6.14 -1.61
CA CYS A 36 -10.01 -7.38 -2.31
C CYS A 36 -11.48 -7.33 -2.72
N LEU A 37 -11.75 -7.36 -4.03
CA LEU A 37 -13.10 -7.40 -4.58
C LEU A 37 -13.42 -8.84 -4.99
N VAL A 38 -14.42 -9.43 -4.35
CA VAL A 38 -14.87 -10.81 -4.64
C VAL A 38 -16.27 -10.77 -5.23
N PHE A 39 -16.43 -11.31 -6.42
CA PHE A 39 -17.71 -11.37 -7.13
C PHE A 39 -18.16 -12.82 -7.29
N ARG A 40 -19.47 -13.06 -7.32
CA ARG A 40 -19.99 -14.38 -7.70
C ARG A 40 -19.63 -14.66 -9.17
N PRO A 41 -19.44 -15.94 -9.57
CA PRO A 41 -19.19 -16.29 -10.97
C PRO A 41 -20.25 -15.69 -11.90
N GLY A 42 -19.80 -15.11 -13.02
CA GLY A 42 -20.68 -14.55 -14.06
C GLY A 42 -21.29 -13.18 -13.77
N VAL A 43 -21.02 -12.55 -12.62
CA VAL A 43 -21.61 -11.23 -12.28
C VAL A 43 -20.93 -10.07 -13.00
N ILE A 44 -19.65 -10.17 -13.34
CA ILE A 44 -18.91 -9.09 -13.98
C ILE A 44 -18.85 -9.34 -15.49
N SER A 45 -19.32 -8.36 -16.27
CA SER A 45 -19.29 -8.37 -17.73
C SER A 45 -18.04 -7.69 -18.29
N GLU A 46 -17.43 -6.77 -17.54
CA GLU A 46 -16.28 -5.99 -17.99
C GLU A 46 -15.41 -5.58 -16.79
N PHE A 47 -14.08 -5.65 -16.97
CA PHE A 47 -13.08 -5.10 -16.05
C PHE A 47 -12.28 -4.00 -16.73
N ALA A 48 -11.93 -2.97 -15.97
CA ALA A 48 -10.92 -2.01 -16.38
C ALA A 48 -9.55 -2.70 -16.43
N LEU A 49 -8.88 -2.68 -17.59
CA LEU A 49 -7.59 -3.36 -17.77
C LEU A 49 -6.53 -2.89 -16.77
N GLN A 50 -6.49 -1.58 -16.49
CA GLN A 50 -5.58 -0.99 -15.51
C GLN A 50 -5.86 -1.44 -14.06
N ALA A 51 -7.05 -1.95 -13.77
CA ALA A 51 -7.43 -2.46 -12.45
C ALA A 51 -7.10 -3.94 -12.25
N ILE A 52 -6.61 -4.64 -13.29
CA ILE A 52 -6.18 -6.03 -13.19
C ILE A 52 -4.73 -6.07 -12.68
N PRO A 53 -4.46 -6.65 -11.51
CA PRO A 53 -3.10 -6.76 -10.98
C PRO A 53 -2.18 -7.51 -11.93
N GLN A 54 -0.95 -7.00 -12.11
CA GLN A 54 0.09 -7.58 -12.98
C GLN A 54 1.33 -7.98 -12.18
N GLY A 55 1.97 -9.08 -12.59
CA GLY A 55 3.18 -9.61 -11.95
C GLY A 55 2.93 -10.24 -10.57
N GLU A 56 4.01 -10.64 -9.90
CA GLU A 56 3.91 -11.20 -8.54
C GLU A 56 3.56 -10.10 -7.54
N ASN A 57 2.50 -10.29 -6.74
CA ASN A 57 2.02 -9.32 -5.76
C ASN A 57 1.73 -7.91 -6.31
N GLY A 58 1.46 -7.78 -7.62
CA GLY A 58 1.11 -6.51 -8.25
C GLY A 58 2.29 -5.62 -8.62
N GLU A 59 3.53 -6.13 -8.62
CA GLU A 59 4.78 -5.41 -8.90
C GLU A 59 4.77 -4.52 -10.16
N ASN A 60 4.03 -4.91 -11.20
CA ASN A 60 3.95 -4.22 -12.48
C ASN A 60 2.56 -3.62 -12.75
N SER A 61 1.74 -3.49 -11.70
CA SER A 61 0.39 -2.94 -11.81
C SER A 61 0.44 -1.43 -11.96
N ALA A 62 -0.47 -0.87 -12.76
CA ALA A 62 -0.66 0.57 -12.80
C ALA A 62 -1.30 1.07 -11.50
N ASN A 63 -1.01 2.31 -11.13
CA ASN A 63 -1.79 2.99 -10.10
C ASN A 63 -3.21 3.24 -10.62
N VAL A 64 -4.20 2.84 -9.84
CA VAL A 64 -5.61 3.06 -10.13
C VAL A 64 -6.10 4.24 -9.30
N GLU A 65 -6.69 5.23 -9.95
CA GLU A 65 -7.19 6.43 -9.26
C GLU A 65 -8.38 6.11 -8.35
N VAL A 66 -8.48 6.82 -7.23
CA VAL A 66 -9.62 6.69 -6.33
C VAL A 66 -10.89 7.13 -7.06
N ASN A 67 -11.97 6.38 -6.89
CA ASN A 67 -13.26 6.55 -7.58
C ASN A 67 -13.22 6.32 -9.11
N SER A 68 -12.14 5.73 -9.65
CA SER A 68 -12.14 5.35 -11.06
C SER A 68 -13.02 4.12 -11.31
N PHE A 69 -13.40 3.92 -12.57
CA PHE A 69 -14.06 2.69 -13.00
C PHE A 69 -13.15 1.47 -12.77
N LEU A 70 -13.72 0.41 -12.16
CA LEU A 70 -13.03 -0.86 -11.90
C LEU A 70 -13.64 -2.02 -12.67
N ALA A 71 -14.97 -2.13 -12.63
CA ALA A 71 -15.72 -3.21 -13.27
C ALA A 71 -17.19 -2.81 -13.48
N ARG A 72 -17.84 -3.48 -14.43
CA ARG A 72 -19.29 -3.36 -14.67
C ARG A 72 -19.99 -4.70 -14.42
N ALA A 73 -21.09 -4.67 -13.68
CA ALA A 73 -21.96 -5.82 -13.53
C ALA A 73 -22.70 -6.11 -14.85
N GLY A 74 -22.83 -7.39 -15.19
CA GLY A 74 -23.59 -7.89 -16.34
C GLY A 74 -24.98 -8.40 -15.95
#